data_AF-W2L7G8-F1
#
_entry.id   AF-W2L7G8-F1
#
_cell.length_a   1.000
_cell.length_b   1.000
_cell.length_c   1.000
_cell.angle_alpha   90.00
_cell.angle_beta   90.00
_cell.angle_gamma   90.00
#
_symmetry.space_group_name_H-M   'P 1'
#
loop_
_entity.id
_entity.type
_entity.pdbx_description
1 polymer ?
#
loop_
_entity_poly.entity_id
_entity_poly.type
_entity_poly.pdbx_seq_one_letter_code
_entity_poly.pdbx_strand_id
1 'polypeptide(L)'
;MDFSVEANGVWLDAPKQPDGTSCGVLCIAQTYAMLKYNFRLTSVATTGGEISITRLRIMWVILMQLDVTTASNKRAKAVEATGLKLFKAFKILKK
;
A
#
# COMPACT_ATOMS: atom_id res chain seq x y z
N MET A 1 -2.72 16.07 -28.43
CA MET A 1 -1.41 15.69 -27.85
C MET A 1 -1.39 14.18 -27.83
N ASP A 2 -0.81 13.58 -28.86
CA ASP A 2 -0.53 12.14 -28.88
C ASP A 2 0.64 11.87 -27.94
N PHE A 3 0.39 11.09 -26.89
CA PHE A 3 1.47 10.55 -26.09
C PHE A 3 2.16 9.49 -26.94
N SER A 4 3.40 9.77 -27.34
CA SER A 4 4.26 8.80 -28.04
C SER A 4 4.46 7.57 -27.16
N VAL A 5 3.67 6.53 -27.43
CA VAL A 5 3.83 5.21 -26.81
C VAL A 5 5.19 4.68 -27.23
N GLU A 6 6.02 4.38 -26.24
CA GLU A 6 7.40 3.92 -26.36
C GLU A 6 7.56 2.90 -27.50
N ALA A 7 8.28 3.29 -28.55
CA ALA A 7 8.43 2.48 -29.77
C ALA A 7 9.28 1.21 -29.61
N ASN A 8 9.61 0.78 -28.38
CA ASN A 8 10.37 -0.45 -28.08
C ASN A 8 9.95 -1.13 -26.77
N GLY A 9 8.73 -0.88 -26.28
CA GLY A 9 8.20 -1.62 -25.13
C GLY A 9 7.85 -3.06 -25.53
N VAL A 10 8.64 -4.04 -25.08
CA VAL A 10 8.25 -5.45 -25.19
C VAL A 10 7.15 -5.71 -24.17
N TRP A 11 5.93 -5.96 -24.65
CA TRP A 11 4.84 -6.43 -23.80
C TRP A 11 5.24 -7.75 -23.14
N LEU A 12 5.12 -7.82 -21.83
CA LEU A 12 5.41 -9.03 -21.07
C LEU A 12 4.18 -9.93 -21.05
N ASP A 13 4.29 -11.13 -21.62
CA ASP A 13 3.20 -12.14 -21.64
C ASP A 13 2.97 -12.81 -20.28
N ALA A 14 3.64 -12.35 -19.22
CA ALA A 14 3.67 -12.97 -17.90
C ALA A 14 3.76 -11.92 -16.77
N PRO A 15 3.30 -12.27 -15.55
CA PRO A 15 2.69 -13.55 -15.16
C PRO A 15 1.29 -13.75 -15.76
N LYS A 16 0.98 -14.98 -16.16
CA LYS A 16 -0.39 -15.35 -16.57
C LYS A 16 -1.26 -15.52 -15.34
N GLN A 17 -2.42 -14.86 -15.34
CA GLN A 17 -3.42 -15.01 -14.30
C GLN A 17 -4.27 -16.28 -14.51
N PRO A 18 -4.65 -16.99 -13.43
CA PRO A 18 -5.44 -18.22 -13.54
C PRO A 18 -6.93 -17.96 -13.81
N ASP A 19 -7.40 -16.72 -13.65
CA ASP A 19 -8.80 -16.32 -13.77
C ASP A 19 -8.93 -14.87 -14.29
N GLY A 20 -10.14 -14.43 -14.62
CA GLY A 20 -10.39 -13.08 -15.17
C GLY A 20 -10.49 -11.94 -14.15
N THR A 21 -10.28 -12.20 -12.86
CA THR A 21 -10.58 -11.27 -11.74
C THR A 21 -9.39 -11.00 -10.81
N SER A 22 -8.27 -11.68 -11.03
CA SER A 22 -7.11 -11.65 -10.14
C SER A 22 -6.01 -10.67 -10.59
N CYS A 23 -6.24 -9.91 -11.66
CA CYS A 23 -5.27 -8.96 -12.21
C CYS A 23 -4.74 -7.95 -11.19
N GLY A 24 -5.61 -7.37 -10.34
CA GLY A 24 -5.20 -6.42 -9.31
C GLY A 24 -4.29 -7.05 -8.24
N VAL A 25 -4.54 -8.31 -7.88
CA VAL A 25 -3.69 -9.06 -6.92
C VAL A 25 -2.30 -9.26 -7.52
N LEU A 26 -2.22 -9.58 -8.82
CA LEU A 26 -0.95 -9.76 -9.51
C LEU A 26 -0.17 -8.47 -9.67
N CYS A 27 -0.82 -7.35 -10.01
CA CYS A 27 -0.15 -6.06 -10.10
C CYS A 27 0.54 -5.70 -8.76
N ILE A 28 -0.16 -5.90 -7.65
CA ILE A 28 0.39 -5.64 -6.31
C ILE A 28 1.54 -6.61 -6.00
N ALA A 29 1.39 -7.89 -6.33
CA ALA A 29 2.42 -8.91 -6.12
C ALA A 29 3.70 -8.62 -6.93
N GLN A 30 3.56 -8.27 -8.21
CA GLN A 30 4.68 -7.90 -9.08
C GLN A 30 5.38 -6.64 -8.58
N THR A 31 4.61 -5.60 -8.23
CA THR A 31 5.17 -4.37 -7.68
C THR A 31 5.95 -4.66 -6.39
N TYR A 32 5.40 -5.47 -5.49
CA TYR A 32 6.09 -5.89 -4.27
C TYR A 32 7.38 -6.65 -4.59
N ALA A 33 7.34 -7.60 -5.53
CA ALA A 33 8.51 -8.36 -5.93
C ALA A 33 9.60 -7.48 -6.54
N MET A 34 9.22 -6.50 -7.37
CA MET A 34 10.15 -5.52 -7.93
C MET A 34 10.82 -4.69 -6.83
N LEU A 35 10.04 -4.17 -5.88
CA LEU A 35 10.57 -3.36 -4.79
C LEU A 35 11.48 -4.17 -3.85
N LYS A 36 11.14 -5.44 -3.60
CA LYS A 36 11.86 -6.26 -2.62
C LYS A 36 13.05 -7.03 -3.19
N TYR A 37 13.00 -7.43 -4.45
CA TYR A 37 13.97 -8.36 -5.05
C TYR A 37 14.70 -7.78 -6.26
N ASN A 38 15.04 -6.47 -6.21
CA ASN A 38 15.82 -5.77 -7.25
C ASN A 38 15.15 -5.80 -8.64
N PHE A 39 13.89 -5.35 -8.72
CA PHE A 39 13.14 -5.21 -9.98
C PHE A 39 12.92 -6.51 -10.76
N ARG A 40 12.99 -7.66 -10.10
CA ARG A 40 12.64 -8.94 -10.73
C ARG A 40 11.12 -9.07 -10.91
N LEU A 41 10.69 -9.05 -12.17
CA LEU A 41 9.35 -9.48 -12.57
C LEU A 41 9.30 -11.00 -12.60
N THR A 42 8.28 -11.60 -11.99
CA THR A 42 8.12 -13.05 -12.07
C THR A 42 7.38 -13.39 -13.36
N SER A 43 8.04 -14.14 -14.24
CA SER A 43 7.51 -14.56 -15.54
C SER A 43 6.75 -15.90 -15.48
N VAL A 44 6.53 -16.43 -14.29
CA VAL A 44 5.91 -17.74 -14.08
C VAL A 44 4.39 -17.58 -13.95
N ALA A 45 3.64 -18.50 -14.54
CA ALA A 45 2.19 -18.56 -14.37
C ALA A 45 1.85 -18.79 -12.89
N THR A 46 0.92 -17.99 -12.35
CA THR A 46 0.49 -18.11 -10.96
C THR A 46 -0.69 -19.06 -10.84
N THR A 47 -0.67 -19.92 -9.83
CA THR A 47 -1.78 -20.81 -9.51
C THR A 47 -2.88 -20.09 -8.73
N GLY A 48 -4.12 -20.61 -8.78
CA GLY A 48 -5.23 -20.06 -7.99
C GLY A 48 -4.98 -20.09 -6.48
N GLY A 49 -4.20 -21.05 -5.98
CA GLY A 49 -3.79 -21.12 -4.57
C GLY A 49 -2.84 -19.98 -4.18
N GLU A 50 -1.83 -19.70 -5.00
CA GLU A 50 -0.91 -18.58 -4.78
C GLU A 50 -1.62 -17.22 -4.82
N ILE A 51 -2.57 -17.07 -5.75
CA ILE A 51 -3.44 -15.89 -5.81
C ILE A 51 -4.24 -15.73 -4.52
N SER A 52 -4.85 -16.81 -4.03
CA SER A 52 -5.67 -16.79 -2.81
C SER A 52 -4.85 -16.37 -1.59
N ILE A 53 -3.65 -16.93 -1.43
CA ILE A 53 -2.71 -16.57 -0.35
C ILE A 53 -2.29 -15.10 -0.46
N THR A 54 -1.95 -14.66 -1.68
CA THR A 54 -1.52 -13.27 -1.92
C THR A 54 -2.65 -12.29 -1.62
N ARG A 55 -3.88 -12.62 -2.02
CA ARG A 55 -5.07 -11.83 -1.71
C ARG A 55 -5.29 -11.70 -0.20
N LEU A 56 -5.17 -12.79 0.56
CA LEU A 56 -5.24 -12.76 2.02
C LEU A 56 -4.16 -11.88 2.64
N ARG A 57 -2.91 -11.95 2.14
CA ARG A 57 -1.82 -11.09 2.62
C ARG A 57 -2.10 -9.61 2.34
N ILE A 58 -2.62 -9.28 1.16
CA ILE A 58 -2.99 -7.90 0.81
C ILE A 58 -4.11 -7.39 1.74
N MET A 59 -5.16 -8.20 1.94
CA MET A 59 -6.25 -7.86 2.86
C MET A 59 -5.73 -7.62 4.29
N TRP A 60 -4.83 -8.48 4.77
CA TRP A 60 -4.21 -8.33 6.08
C TRP A 60 -3.44 -7.01 6.21
N VAL A 61 -2.63 -6.65 5.21
CA VAL A 61 -1.88 -5.37 5.22
C VAL A 61 -2.84 -4.18 5.28
N ILE A 62 -3.92 -4.20 4.50
CA ILE A 62 -4.92 -3.12 4.49
C ILE A 62 -5.58 -2.97 5.87
N LEU A 63 -6.01 -4.08 6.48
CA LEU A 63 -6.64 -4.07 7.80
C LEU A 63 -5.68 -3.58 8.89
N MET A 64 -4.46 -4.10 8.92
CA MET A 64 -3.45 -3.68 9.90
C MET A 64 -3.07 -2.20 9.73
N GLN A 65 -2.94 -1.71 8.49
CA GLN A 65 -2.61 -0.31 8.24
C GLN A 65 -3.73 0.62 8.70
N LEU A 66 -4.99 0.21 8.55
CA LEU A 66 -6.14 0.96 9.05
C LEU A 66 -6.11 1.06 10.58
N ASP A 67 -5.81 -0.04 11.27
CA ASP A 67 -5.70 -0.07 12.74
C ASP A 67 -4.56 0.84 13.24
N VAL A 68 -3.38 0.71 12.64
CA VAL A 68 -2.20 1.54 12.97
C VAL A 68 -2.51 3.02 12.73
N THR A 69 -3.10 3.35 11.58
CA THR A 69 -3.45 4.74 11.22
C THR A 69 -4.50 5.31 12.18
N THR A 70 -5.51 4.52 12.52
CA THR A 70 -6.56 4.92 13.45
C THR A 70 -5.99 5.20 14.84
N ALA A 71 -5.13 4.32 15.35
CA ALA A 71 -4.46 4.53 16.63
C ALA A 71 -3.54 5.75 16.60
N SER A 72 -2.79 5.94 15.51
CA SER A 72 -1.93 7.11 15.32
C SER A 72 -2.73 8.41 15.34
N ASN A 73 -3.83 8.47 14.58
CA ASN A 73 -4.69 9.65 14.50
C ASN A 73 -5.33 10.00 15.85
N LYS A 74 -5.75 9.00 16.63
CA LYS A 74 -6.25 9.20 18.00
C LYS A 74 -5.18 9.84 18.90
N ARG A 75 -3.93 9.34 18.83
CA ARG A 75 -2.81 9.90 19.59
C ARG A 75 -2.49 11.33 19.16
N ALA A 76 -2.42 11.60 17.86
CA ALA A 76 -2.15 12.94 17.33
C ALA A 76 -3.17 13.98 17.85
N LYS A 77 -4.47 13.65 17.81
CA LYS A 77 -5.54 14.51 18.37
C LYS A 77 -5.38 14.74 19.87
N ALA A 78 -5.00 13.72 20.63
CA ALA A 78 -4.78 13.85 22.08
C ALA A 78 -3.58 14.75 22.41
N VAL A 79 -2.49 14.64 21.65
CA VAL A 79 -1.31 15.51 21.77
C VAL A 79 -1.68 16.95 21.46
N GLU A 80 -2.39 17.21 20.36
CA GLU A 80 -2.85 18.54 19.98
C GLU A 80 -3.75 19.17 21.06
N ALA A 81 -4.72 18.41 21.57
CA ALA A 81 -5.60 18.87 22.64
C ALA A 81 -4.84 19.20 23.93
N THR A 82 -3.82 18.41 24.26
CA THR A 82 -2.96 18.64 25.43
C THR A 82 -2.09 19.88 25.25
N GLY A 83 -1.51 20.07 24.06
CA GLY A 83 -0.74 21.26 23.72
C GLY A 83 -1.57 22.54 23.85
N LEU A 84 -2.83 22.53 23.37
CA LEU A 84 -3.74 23.67 23.52
C LEU A 84 -4.05 23.99 24.98
N LYS A 85 -4.26 22.97 25.82
CA LYS A 85 -4.49 23.16 27.27
C LYS A 85 -3.29 23.78 27.96
N LEU A 86 -2.08 23.26 27.69
CA LEU A 86 -0.83 23.80 28.24
C LEU A 86 -0.62 25.26 27.82
N PHE A 87 -0.81 25.57 26.53
CA PHE A 87 -0.67 26.94 26.04
C PHE A 87 -1.62 27.91 26.76
N LYS A 88 -2.89 27.52 26.95
CA LYS A 88 -3.86 28.31 27.72
C LYS A 88 -3.41 28.51 29.16
N ALA A 89 -2.92 27.46 29.83
CA ALA A 89 -2.42 27.54 31.21
C ALA A 89 -1.23 28.50 31.34
N PHE A 90 -0.24 28.41 30.44
CA PHE A 90 0.91 29.32 30.44
C PHE A 90 0.52 30.79 30.18
N LYS A 91 -0.51 31.03 29.35
CA LYS A 91 -1.01 32.39 29.11
C LYS A 91 -1.66 33.00 30.37
N ILE A 92 -2.33 32.18 31.18
CA ILE A 92 -2.93 32.62 32.45
C ILE A 92 -1.84 32.93 33.48
N LEU A 93 -0.79 32.11 33.56
CA LEU A 93 0.31 32.27 34.53
C LEU A 93 1.26 33.44 34.24
N LYS A 94 1.24 33.98 33.01
CA LYS A 94 2.01 35.18 32.62
C LYS A 94 1.29 36.50 32.90
N LYS A 95 0.09 36.46 33.49
CA LYS A 95 -0.71 37.62 33.86
C LYS A 95 -0.62 37.86 35.36
#